data_AF-A0A2T5U0T8-F1
#
_entry.id   AF-A0A2T5U0T8-F1
#
_cell.length_a   1.000
_cell.length_b   1.000
_cell.length_c   1.000
_cell.angle_alpha   90.00
_cell.angle_beta   90.00
_cell.angle_gamma   90.00
#
_symmetry.space_group_name_H-M   'P 1'
#
loop_
_entity.id
_entity.type
_entity.pdbx_description
1 polymer ?
#
loop_
_entity_poly.entity_id
_entity_poly.type
_entity_poly.pdbx_seq_one_letter_code
_entity_poly.pdbx_strand_id
1 'polypeptide(L)'
;MADFRMFQKAAAEGLSAATAPKRKAMHPSAAWFGSATVAICLSTQPLHAQTQQQQDRIDRVSRLIVTAPLCRGLGMAVDSDLPAKVAAGFKAETAKWGVPSGRLEQLAAASADRQGKLFAQDLDTEEANAKSAAQLRKLSTILLGYGRTCVEATSDPLFSASIQKPAGFDLQVAATKFADSMLEDGGLASWQTPVIQARGDLMMVAGTCRAVIGKARSDALFAEFGRSDDARTRDYYLKSFDIGLDDTDRQFNLAQCNRMINGFRGRIARGGIR
;
A
#
# COMPACT_ATOMS: atom_id res chain seq x y z
N MET A 1 -0.16 0.42 -8.85
CA MET A 1 -1.47 0.09 -8.23
C MET A 1 -1.82 -1.40 -8.26
N ALA A 2 -1.47 -2.17 -9.30
CA ALA A 2 -1.73 -3.63 -9.35
C ALA A 2 -1.05 -4.42 -8.19
N ASP A 3 0.15 -4.05 -7.78
CA ASP A 3 0.86 -4.67 -6.64
C ASP A 3 0.15 -4.45 -5.29
N PHE A 4 -0.57 -3.33 -5.12
CA PHE A 4 -1.16 -2.97 -3.83
C PHE A 4 -2.39 -3.83 -3.47
N ARG A 5 -3.22 -4.15 -4.47
CA ARG A 5 -4.32 -5.13 -4.29
C ARG A 5 -3.80 -6.55 -4.06
N MET A 6 -2.62 -6.88 -4.59
CA MET A 6 -1.94 -8.15 -4.30
C MET A 6 -1.52 -8.23 -2.83
N PHE A 7 -1.06 -7.13 -2.23
CA PHE A 7 -0.70 -7.08 -0.81
C PHE A 7 -1.90 -7.18 0.13
N GLN A 8 -3.03 -6.52 -0.15
CA GLN A 8 -4.26 -6.68 0.63
C GLN A 8 -4.79 -8.13 0.59
N LYS A 9 -4.73 -8.77 -0.59
CA LYS A 9 -5.10 -10.17 -0.77
C LYS A 9 -4.15 -11.11 -0.02
N ALA A 10 -2.84 -10.88 -0.07
CA ALA A 10 -1.85 -11.68 0.64
C ALA A 10 -1.92 -11.54 2.18
N ALA A 11 -2.29 -10.37 2.71
CA ALA A 11 -2.50 -10.20 4.16
C ALA A 11 -3.77 -10.94 4.65
N ALA A 12 -4.85 -10.90 3.86
CA ALA A 12 -6.08 -11.64 4.15
C ALA A 12 -5.89 -13.16 3.98
N GLU A 13 -5.16 -13.59 2.94
CA GLU A 13 -4.88 -14.99 2.66
C GLU A 13 -3.79 -15.57 3.55
N GLY A 14 -2.80 -14.79 4.00
CA GLY A 14 -1.69 -15.27 4.85
C GLY A 14 -2.14 -15.74 6.24
N LEU A 15 -3.13 -15.08 6.84
CA LEU A 15 -3.76 -15.56 8.09
C LEU A 15 -4.82 -16.65 7.84
N SER A 16 -5.52 -16.61 6.69
CA SER A 16 -6.56 -17.60 6.36
C SER A 16 -6.01 -18.93 5.78
N ALA A 17 -4.84 -18.92 5.16
CA ALA A 17 -4.20 -20.10 4.56
C ALA A 17 -3.53 -20.99 5.61
N ALA A 18 -3.17 -20.43 6.77
CA ALA A 18 -2.79 -21.20 7.95
C ALA A 18 -3.97 -21.97 8.58
N THR A 19 -5.20 -21.80 8.07
CA THR A 19 -6.45 -22.19 8.77
C THR A 19 -7.52 -22.85 7.90
N ALA A 20 -7.17 -23.60 6.84
CA ALA A 20 -8.17 -24.40 6.11
C ALA A 20 -8.21 -25.89 6.57
N PRO A 21 -8.98 -26.28 7.60
CA PRO A 21 -9.40 -27.65 7.74
C PRO A 21 -10.45 -27.96 6.66
N LYS A 22 -10.20 -29.01 5.86
CA LYS A 22 -11.19 -29.61 4.93
C LYS A 22 -12.47 -29.94 5.70
N ARG A 23 -13.48 -29.07 5.68
CA ARG A 23 -14.82 -29.38 6.20
C ARG A 23 -15.47 -30.39 5.27
N LYS A 24 -15.55 -31.65 5.69
CA LYS A 24 -16.49 -32.62 5.11
C LYS A 24 -17.91 -32.13 5.41
N ALA A 25 -18.72 -31.98 4.37
CA ALA A 25 -20.13 -31.69 4.49
C ALA A 25 -20.83 -32.83 5.25
N MET A 26 -21.53 -32.48 6.34
CA MET A 26 -22.34 -33.40 7.12
C MET A 26 -23.78 -32.89 7.06
N HIS A 27 -24.65 -33.71 6.47
CA HIS A 27 -26.07 -33.42 6.28
C HIS A 27 -26.82 -33.34 7.62
N PRO A 28 -27.83 -32.46 7.75
CA PRO A 28 -28.70 -32.44 8.92
C PRO A 28 -29.82 -33.48 8.76
N SER A 29 -29.90 -34.43 9.70
CA SER A 29 -31.11 -35.22 9.91
C SER A 29 -31.84 -34.69 11.13
N ALA A 30 -33.11 -34.32 10.91
CA ALA A 30 -34.04 -33.90 11.94
C ALA A 30 -34.50 -35.09 12.78
N ALA A 31 -34.55 -34.91 14.10
CA ALA A 31 -35.41 -35.70 14.98
C ALA A 31 -35.77 -34.87 16.22
N TRP A 32 -37.06 -34.91 16.56
CA TRP A 32 -37.73 -34.27 17.68
C TRP A 32 -37.83 -35.22 18.88
N PHE A 33 -38.20 -34.65 20.04
CA PHE A 33 -38.67 -35.22 21.32
C PHE A 33 -37.65 -35.50 22.44
N GLY A 34 -37.97 -34.95 23.62
CA GLY A 34 -37.56 -35.51 24.91
C GLY A 34 -37.19 -34.48 25.96
N SER A 35 -38.17 -33.99 26.74
CA SER A 35 -37.94 -33.19 27.94
C SER A 35 -37.22 -34.02 29.02
N ALA A 36 -36.01 -33.61 29.39
CA ALA A 36 -35.33 -34.05 30.60
C ALA A 36 -34.71 -32.83 31.28
N THR A 37 -35.19 -32.50 32.47
CA THR A 37 -34.63 -31.47 33.35
C THR A 37 -33.27 -31.96 33.86
N VAL A 38 -32.22 -31.66 33.09
CA VAL A 38 -30.84 -31.77 33.56
C VAL A 38 -30.56 -30.55 34.42
N ALA A 39 -30.36 -30.78 35.72
CA ALA A 39 -29.74 -29.80 36.60
C ALA A 39 -28.30 -29.59 36.13
N ILE A 40 -28.11 -28.61 35.26
CA ILE A 40 -26.79 -28.16 34.84
C ILE A 40 -26.21 -27.43 36.04
N CYS A 41 -25.39 -28.12 36.82
CA CYS A 41 -24.35 -27.48 37.61
C CYS A 41 -23.48 -26.71 36.63
N LEU A 42 -23.84 -25.44 36.38
CA LEU A 42 -22.97 -24.44 35.79
C LEU A 42 -21.79 -24.32 36.76
N SER A 43 -20.80 -25.19 36.58
CA SER A 43 -19.44 -24.87 36.98
C SER A 43 -19.09 -23.64 36.15
N THR A 44 -19.35 -22.47 36.72
CA THR A 44 -18.74 -21.22 36.31
C THR A 44 -17.25 -21.38 36.60
N GLN A 45 -16.57 -22.19 35.79
CA GLN A 45 -15.14 -22.09 35.67
C GLN A 45 -14.92 -20.61 35.38
N PRO A 46 -14.15 -19.90 36.21
CA PRO A 46 -13.89 -18.50 35.96
C PRO A 46 -13.26 -18.46 34.58
N LEU A 47 -14.04 -17.99 33.60
CA LEU A 47 -13.54 -17.68 32.26
C LEU A 47 -12.35 -16.80 32.57
N HIS A 48 -11.14 -17.32 32.41
CA HIS A 48 -9.93 -16.55 32.64
C HIS A 48 -10.00 -15.43 31.62
N ALA A 49 -10.51 -14.30 32.07
CA ALA A 49 -10.67 -13.12 31.25
C ALA A 49 -9.26 -12.82 30.76
N GLN A 50 -9.12 -12.87 29.44
CA GLN A 50 -7.88 -12.52 28.77
C GLN A 50 -7.36 -11.22 29.37
N THR A 51 -6.10 -11.22 29.79
CA THR A 51 -5.55 -10.03 30.42
C THR A 51 -5.40 -8.93 29.37
N GLN A 52 -5.46 -7.67 29.79
CA GLN A 52 -5.22 -6.53 28.88
C GLN A 52 -3.89 -6.69 28.13
N GLN A 53 -2.84 -7.16 28.81
CA GLN A 53 -1.53 -7.41 28.22
C GLN A 53 -1.56 -8.46 27.10
N GLN A 54 -2.35 -9.53 27.24
CA GLN A 54 -2.52 -10.54 26.18
C GLN A 54 -3.25 -9.96 24.97
N GLN A 55 -4.26 -9.12 25.21
CA GLN A 55 -4.99 -8.44 24.12
C GLN A 55 -4.10 -7.43 23.39
N ASP A 56 -3.36 -6.60 24.13
CA ASP A 56 -2.39 -5.65 23.56
C ASP A 56 -1.33 -6.38 22.73
N ARG A 57 -0.88 -7.55 23.18
CA ARG A 57 0.08 -8.37 22.42
C ARG A 57 -0.53 -8.92 21.13
N ILE A 58 -1.77 -9.42 21.16
CA ILE A 58 -2.50 -9.85 19.95
C ILE A 58 -2.65 -8.68 18.98
N ASP A 59 -3.08 -7.51 19.47
CA ASP A 59 -3.29 -6.33 18.64
C ASP A 59 -1.98 -5.82 18.04
N ARG A 60 -0.89 -5.85 18.81
CA ARG A 60 0.45 -5.50 18.31
C ARG A 60 0.89 -6.45 17.19
N VAL A 61 0.85 -7.76 17.42
CA VAL A 61 1.26 -8.76 16.40
C VAL A 61 0.41 -8.62 15.13
N SER A 62 -0.90 -8.39 15.29
CA SER A 62 -1.83 -8.19 14.18
C SER A 62 -1.53 -6.91 13.39
N ARG A 63 -1.20 -5.81 14.08
CA ARG A 63 -0.77 -4.56 13.43
C ARG A 63 0.53 -4.76 12.64
N LEU A 64 1.52 -5.44 13.23
CA LEU A 64 2.82 -5.69 12.59
C LEU A 64 2.69 -6.59 11.35
N ILE A 65 1.91 -7.67 11.42
CA ILE A 65 1.75 -8.58 10.27
C ILE A 65 0.98 -7.93 9.11
N VAL A 66 -0.05 -7.12 9.41
CA VAL A 66 -0.82 -6.39 8.38
C VAL A 66 0.04 -5.33 7.68
N THR A 67 0.94 -4.68 8.40
CA THR A 67 1.80 -3.61 7.85
C THR A 67 3.09 -4.14 7.21
N ALA A 68 3.49 -5.38 7.48
CA ALA A 68 4.72 -5.97 6.97
C ALA A 68 4.93 -5.87 5.45
N PRO A 69 3.90 -6.03 4.59
CA PRO A 69 4.07 -5.87 3.15
C PRO A 69 4.54 -4.46 2.75
N LEU A 70 4.09 -3.42 3.47
CA LEU A 70 4.50 -2.03 3.23
C LEU A 70 5.97 -1.81 3.60
N CYS A 71 6.52 -2.57 4.55
CA CYS A 71 7.93 -2.47 4.93
C CYS A 71 8.87 -2.76 3.75
N ARG A 72 8.46 -3.66 2.83
CA ARG A 72 9.19 -3.90 1.58
C ARG A 72 9.16 -2.69 0.66
N GLY A 73 8.02 -2.00 0.57
CA GLY A 73 7.90 -0.73 -0.18
C GLY A 73 8.80 0.38 0.34
N LEU A 74 9.08 0.38 1.65
CA LEU A 74 10.05 1.27 2.29
C LEU A 74 11.51 0.82 2.11
N GLY A 75 11.76 -0.29 1.42
CA GLY A 75 13.12 -0.81 1.18
C GLY A 75 13.67 -1.68 2.31
N MET A 76 12.84 -2.15 3.24
CA MET A 76 13.25 -3.17 4.21
C MET A 76 13.24 -4.56 3.58
N ALA A 77 14.12 -5.44 4.06
CA ALA A 77 14.08 -6.85 3.72
C ALA A 77 12.96 -7.52 4.52
N VAL A 78 12.03 -8.17 3.81
CA VAL A 78 10.89 -8.89 4.40
C VAL A 78 10.90 -10.31 3.86
N ASP A 79 11.08 -11.28 4.75
CA ASP A 79 11.06 -12.70 4.45
C ASP A 79 9.73 -13.10 3.78
N SER A 80 9.81 -13.90 2.71
CA SER A 80 8.62 -14.37 1.99
C SER A 80 7.75 -15.32 2.83
N ASP A 81 8.35 -16.02 3.80
CA ASP A 81 7.68 -16.94 4.72
C ASP A 81 7.32 -16.28 6.07
N LEU A 82 7.33 -14.93 6.12
CA LEU A 82 6.99 -14.17 7.32
C LEU A 82 5.66 -14.64 7.98
N PRO A 83 4.55 -14.84 7.25
CA PRO A 83 3.29 -15.25 7.88
C PRO A 83 3.41 -16.58 8.64
N ALA A 84 4.08 -17.58 8.08
CA ALA A 84 4.24 -18.88 8.72
C ALA A 84 5.17 -18.79 9.94
N LYS A 85 6.29 -18.05 9.82
CA LYS A 85 7.24 -17.84 10.93
C LYS A 85 6.60 -17.11 12.10
N VAL A 86 5.85 -16.04 11.82
CA VAL A 86 5.12 -15.27 12.84
C VAL A 86 4.03 -16.15 13.48
N ALA A 87 3.26 -16.91 12.70
CA ALA A 87 2.24 -17.80 13.24
C ALA A 87 2.84 -18.87 14.17
N ALA A 88 3.95 -19.51 13.77
CA ALA A 88 4.65 -20.49 14.59
C ALA A 88 5.23 -19.88 15.87
N GLY A 89 5.91 -18.73 15.75
CA GLY A 89 6.47 -18.02 16.91
C GLY A 89 5.40 -17.53 17.87
N PHE A 90 4.29 -16.99 17.35
CA PHE A 90 3.16 -16.52 18.15
C PHE A 90 2.48 -17.68 18.89
N LYS A 91 2.27 -18.82 18.21
CA LYS A 91 1.78 -20.04 18.86
C LYS A 91 2.68 -20.49 20.01
N ALA A 92 4.00 -20.44 19.83
CA ALA A 92 4.95 -20.78 20.90
C ALA A 92 4.90 -19.76 22.06
N GLU A 93 4.84 -18.46 21.77
CA GLU A 93 4.76 -17.40 22.79
C GLU A 93 3.50 -17.51 23.66
N THR A 94 2.37 -17.84 23.02
CA THR A 94 1.04 -17.93 23.64
C THR A 94 0.74 -19.26 24.31
N ALA A 95 1.57 -20.31 24.09
CA ALA A 95 1.33 -21.64 24.66
C ALA A 95 1.20 -21.63 26.20
N LYS A 96 1.87 -20.69 26.86
CA LYS A 96 1.84 -20.51 28.33
C LYS A 96 0.65 -19.68 28.84
N TRP A 97 -0.20 -19.15 27.97
CA TRP A 97 -1.25 -18.20 28.36
C TRP A 97 -2.51 -18.89 28.91
N GLY A 98 -2.62 -20.21 28.80
CA GLY A 98 -3.78 -20.97 29.25
C GLY A 98 -5.06 -20.69 28.44
N VAL A 99 -4.96 -19.96 27.33
CA VAL A 99 -6.09 -19.67 26.43
C VAL A 99 -6.17 -20.78 25.38
N PRO A 100 -7.36 -21.36 25.10
CA PRO A 100 -7.53 -22.35 24.05
C PRO A 100 -7.03 -21.84 22.69
N SER A 101 -6.28 -22.66 21.94
CA SER A 101 -5.67 -22.24 20.67
C SER A 101 -6.69 -21.69 19.67
N GLY A 102 -7.85 -22.34 19.55
CA GLY A 102 -8.92 -21.86 18.67
C GLY A 102 -9.48 -20.49 19.07
N ARG A 103 -9.44 -20.13 20.36
CA ARG A 103 -9.85 -18.80 20.82
C ARG A 103 -8.79 -17.75 20.49
N LEU A 104 -7.50 -18.07 20.66
CA LEU A 104 -6.40 -17.18 20.28
C LEU A 104 -6.38 -16.92 18.77
N GLU A 105 -6.59 -17.96 17.96
CA GLU A 105 -6.69 -17.84 16.50
C GLU A 105 -7.84 -16.91 16.09
N GLN A 106 -9.02 -17.06 16.70
CA GLN A 106 -10.14 -16.15 16.46
C GLN A 106 -9.84 -14.71 16.84
N LEU A 107 -9.19 -14.47 17.98
CA LEU A 107 -8.83 -13.13 18.45
C LEU A 107 -7.79 -12.47 17.53
N ALA A 108 -6.78 -13.22 17.11
CA ALA A 108 -5.76 -12.75 16.17
C ALA A 108 -6.38 -12.44 14.79
N ALA A 109 -7.24 -13.31 14.27
CA ALA A 109 -7.93 -13.07 13.01
C ALA A 109 -8.85 -11.83 13.08
N ALA A 110 -9.62 -11.67 14.16
CA ALA A 110 -10.47 -10.51 14.35
C ALA A 110 -9.67 -9.21 14.52
N SER A 111 -8.51 -9.27 15.18
CA SER A 111 -7.62 -8.11 15.30
C SER A 111 -6.97 -7.76 13.96
N ALA A 112 -6.47 -8.74 13.22
CA ALA A 112 -5.90 -8.54 11.89
C ALA A 112 -6.94 -7.96 10.91
N ASP A 113 -8.19 -8.43 10.96
CA ASP A 113 -9.29 -7.85 10.17
C ASP A 113 -9.54 -6.38 10.51
N ARG A 114 -9.56 -6.01 11.81
CA ARG A 114 -9.68 -4.60 12.22
C ARG A 114 -8.52 -3.75 11.72
N GLN A 115 -7.28 -4.23 11.88
CA GLN A 115 -6.08 -3.51 11.44
C GLN A 115 -6.04 -3.38 9.91
N GLY A 116 -6.43 -4.43 9.18
CA GLY A 116 -6.53 -4.41 7.73
C GLY A 116 -7.56 -3.41 7.22
N LYS A 117 -8.72 -3.29 7.88
CA LYS A 117 -9.74 -2.28 7.57
C LYS A 117 -9.25 -0.86 7.82
N LEU A 118 -8.58 -0.60 8.94
CA LEU A 118 -7.99 0.71 9.22
C LEU A 118 -6.92 1.07 8.19
N PHE A 119 -6.04 0.11 7.86
CA PHE A 119 -5.01 0.29 6.85
C PHE A 119 -5.59 0.60 5.46
N ALA A 120 -6.60 -0.17 5.03
CA ALA A 120 -7.29 0.07 3.78
C ALA A 120 -8.02 1.41 3.80
N GLN A 121 -8.73 1.75 4.87
CA GLN A 121 -9.44 3.02 4.98
C GLN A 121 -8.48 4.22 4.90
N ASP A 122 -7.35 4.17 5.61
CA ASP A 122 -6.34 5.23 5.55
C ASP A 122 -5.79 5.40 4.13
N LEU A 123 -5.55 4.30 3.40
CA LEU A 123 -4.95 4.38 2.08
C LEU A 123 -5.97 4.67 0.97
N ASP A 124 -7.16 4.09 1.01
CA ASP A 124 -8.26 4.36 0.05
C ASP A 124 -8.75 5.80 0.19
N THR A 125 -8.84 6.32 1.42
CA THR A 125 -9.21 7.72 1.66
C THR A 125 -8.17 8.66 1.04
N GLU A 126 -6.89 8.35 1.16
CA GLU A 126 -5.86 9.19 0.55
C GLU A 126 -5.74 8.98 -0.96
N GLU A 127 -5.93 7.76 -1.49
CA GLU A 127 -5.95 7.49 -2.92
C GLU A 127 -7.07 8.26 -3.62
N ALA A 128 -8.30 8.21 -3.09
CA ALA A 128 -9.43 8.95 -3.65
C ALA A 128 -9.22 10.47 -3.62
N ASN A 129 -8.39 10.95 -2.70
CA ASN A 129 -8.17 12.37 -2.47
C ASN A 129 -6.89 12.91 -3.13
N ALA A 130 -5.85 12.11 -3.41
CA ALA A 130 -4.52 12.57 -3.86
C ALA A 130 -4.52 13.32 -5.21
N LYS A 131 -4.95 14.58 -5.22
CA LYS A 131 -5.01 15.46 -6.40
C LYS A 131 -4.29 16.80 -6.18
N SER A 132 -3.68 17.03 -5.02
CA SER A 132 -3.05 18.30 -4.68
C SER A 132 -1.80 18.15 -3.81
N ALA A 133 -0.95 19.18 -3.82
CA ALA A 133 0.28 19.25 -3.03
C ALA A 133 0.06 19.12 -1.51
N ALA A 134 -1.09 19.60 -1.00
CA ALA A 134 -1.46 19.46 0.40
C ALA A 134 -1.72 18.00 0.79
N GLN A 135 -2.26 17.20 -0.12
CA GLN A 135 -2.55 15.78 0.11
C GLN A 135 -1.28 14.92 0.07
N LEU A 136 -0.23 15.34 -0.66
CA LEU A 136 1.09 14.69 -0.62
C LEU A 136 1.71 14.72 0.78
N ARG A 137 1.59 15.87 1.46
CA ARG A 137 2.08 16.01 2.84
C ARG A 137 1.32 15.10 3.80
N LYS A 138 0.03 14.86 3.54
CA LYS A 138 -0.80 13.96 4.32
C LYS A 138 -0.45 12.49 4.07
N LEU A 139 -0.29 12.08 2.80
CA LEU A 139 0.15 10.73 2.44
C LEU A 139 1.54 10.42 3.02
N SER A 140 2.50 11.35 2.90
CA SER A 140 3.82 11.18 3.50
C SER A 140 3.74 11.02 5.03
N THR A 141 2.86 11.76 5.71
CA THR A 141 2.64 11.62 7.16
C THR A 141 2.09 10.24 7.53
N ILE A 142 1.13 9.73 6.75
CA ILE A 142 0.55 8.40 6.95
C ILE A 142 1.60 7.30 6.72
N LEU A 143 2.37 7.40 5.62
CA LEU A 143 3.46 6.46 5.32
C LEU A 143 4.57 6.50 6.37
N LEU A 144 4.86 7.66 6.96
CA LEU A 144 5.76 7.76 8.11
C LEU A 144 5.21 7.02 9.33
N GLY A 145 3.91 7.14 9.62
CA GLY A 145 3.24 6.39 10.68
C GLY A 145 3.38 4.88 10.49
N TYR A 146 3.11 4.38 9.28
CA TYR A 146 3.30 2.97 8.95
C TYR A 146 4.76 2.54 8.96
N GLY A 147 5.67 3.39 8.51
CA GLY A 147 7.10 3.09 8.56
C GLY A 147 7.66 3.04 9.97
N ARG A 148 7.13 3.79 10.95
CA ARG A 148 7.45 3.59 12.38
C ARG A 148 7.04 2.20 12.85
N THR A 149 5.89 1.71 12.38
CA THR A 149 5.42 0.34 12.68
C THR A 149 6.37 -0.71 12.06
N CYS A 150 6.89 -0.47 10.86
CA CYS A 150 7.93 -1.31 10.27
C CYS A 150 9.23 -1.32 11.07
N VAL A 151 9.69 -0.14 11.54
CA VAL A 151 10.86 -0.06 12.41
C VAL A 151 10.62 -0.80 13.72
N GLU A 152 9.43 -0.68 14.30
CA GLU A 152 9.02 -1.42 15.49
C GLU A 152 9.11 -2.93 15.26
N ALA A 153 8.66 -3.43 14.11
CA ALA A 153 8.73 -4.84 13.74
C ALA A 153 10.17 -5.37 13.77
N THR A 154 11.16 -4.57 13.38
CA THR A 154 12.58 -4.99 13.42
C THR A 154 13.10 -5.26 14.84
N SER A 155 12.42 -4.76 15.86
CA SER A 155 12.77 -4.96 17.27
C SER A 155 11.82 -5.94 17.98
N ASP A 156 10.76 -6.40 17.33
CA ASP A 156 9.83 -7.37 17.92
C ASP A 156 10.43 -8.79 17.83
N PRO A 157 10.46 -9.57 18.92
CA PRO A 157 11.04 -10.92 18.91
C PRO A 157 10.44 -11.86 17.86
N LEU A 158 9.17 -11.67 17.47
CA LEU A 158 8.52 -12.51 16.45
C LEU A 158 8.87 -12.10 15.02
N PHE A 159 9.27 -10.84 14.80
CA PHE A 159 9.44 -10.25 13.48
C PHE A 159 10.90 -9.92 13.15
N SER A 160 11.75 -9.68 14.15
CA SER A 160 13.13 -9.18 13.98
C SER A 160 14.02 -10.08 13.11
N ALA A 161 13.79 -11.39 13.12
CA ALA A 161 14.49 -12.34 12.25
C ALA A 161 14.02 -12.27 10.79
N SER A 162 12.79 -11.82 10.55
CA SER A 162 12.11 -11.86 9.25
C SER A 162 11.91 -10.48 8.62
N ILE A 163 12.07 -9.40 9.38
CA ILE A 163 12.01 -8.01 8.91
C ILE A 163 13.27 -7.29 9.35
N GLN A 164 14.09 -6.90 8.37
CA GLN A 164 15.38 -6.27 8.61
C GLN A 164 15.48 -4.93 7.90
N LYS A 165 15.97 -3.93 8.64
CA LYS A 165 16.34 -2.63 8.07
C LYS A 165 17.71 -2.73 7.39
N PRO A 166 17.89 -2.14 6.19
CA PRO A 166 19.21 -2.04 5.58
C PRO A 166 20.14 -1.14 6.40
N ALA A 167 21.45 -1.26 6.18
CA ALA A 167 22.43 -0.37 6.78
C ALA A 167 22.16 1.09 6.34
N GLY A 168 22.23 2.04 7.28
CA GLY A 168 21.95 3.45 7.01
C GLY A 168 20.47 3.77 6.74
N PHE A 169 19.54 2.88 7.10
CA PHE A 169 18.10 3.12 6.91
C PHE A 169 17.64 4.43 7.61
N ASP A 170 17.16 5.37 6.79
CA ASP A 170 16.49 6.58 7.23
C ASP A 170 14.99 6.47 6.90
N LEU A 171 14.18 6.44 7.96
CA LEU A 171 12.72 6.30 7.83
C LEU A 171 12.09 7.48 7.07
N GLN A 172 12.58 8.69 7.28
CA GLN A 172 12.04 9.89 6.64
C GLN A 172 12.29 9.83 5.14
N VAL A 173 13.52 9.54 4.75
CA VAL A 173 13.92 9.37 3.34
C VAL A 173 13.15 8.23 2.68
N ALA A 174 13.05 7.07 3.35
CA ALA A 174 12.33 5.92 2.82
C ALA A 174 10.83 6.22 2.60
N ALA A 175 10.17 6.85 3.57
CA ALA A 175 8.76 7.21 3.46
C ALA A 175 8.51 8.26 2.38
N THR A 176 9.37 9.29 2.27
CA THR A 176 9.28 10.28 1.18
C THR A 176 9.50 9.64 -0.18
N LYS A 177 10.51 8.77 -0.32
CA LYS A 177 10.78 8.06 -1.58
C LYS A 177 9.60 7.17 -1.99
N PHE A 178 8.99 6.47 -1.04
CA PHE A 178 7.82 5.63 -1.31
C PHE A 178 6.57 6.45 -1.61
N ALA A 179 6.35 7.57 -0.91
CA ALA A 179 5.29 8.51 -1.27
C ALA A 179 5.48 9.02 -2.70
N ASP A 180 6.69 9.47 -3.03
CA ASP A 180 7.03 9.97 -4.36
C ASP A 180 6.74 8.92 -5.44
N SER A 181 7.10 7.64 -5.24
CA SER A 181 6.87 6.61 -6.25
C SER A 181 5.37 6.33 -6.49
N MET A 182 4.51 6.54 -5.49
CA MET A 182 3.06 6.44 -5.65
C MET A 182 2.46 7.64 -6.41
N LEU A 183 3.13 8.78 -6.37
CA LEU A 183 2.62 10.08 -6.84
C LEU A 183 3.26 10.53 -8.17
N GLU A 184 4.35 9.88 -8.57
CA GLU A 184 5.17 10.21 -9.74
C GLU A 184 4.34 10.22 -11.03
N ASP A 185 3.47 9.23 -11.20
CA ASP A 185 2.60 9.08 -12.37
C ASP A 185 1.53 10.19 -12.44
N GLY A 186 1.15 10.75 -11.30
CA GLY A 186 0.23 11.88 -11.23
C GLY A 186 0.92 13.24 -11.38
N GLY A 187 2.25 13.27 -11.56
CA GLY A 187 3.01 14.52 -11.58
C GLY A 187 3.09 15.19 -10.21
N LEU A 188 2.85 14.46 -9.11
CA LEU A 188 2.78 15.03 -7.76
C LEU A 188 3.92 14.56 -6.84
N ALA A 189 4.96 13.91 -7.34
CA ALA A 189 6.11 13.57 -6.52
C ALA A 189 6.85 14.84 -6.04
N SER A 190 7.44 14.80 -4.84
CA SER A 190 8.04 15.96 -4.19
C SER A 190 9.19 16.61 -4.97
N TRP A 191 9.88 15.82 -5.81
CA TRP A 191 10.94 16.28 -6.70
C TRP A 191 10.42 16.95 -7.98
N GLN A 192 9.15 16.77 -8.33
CA GLN A 192 8.54 17.36 -9.53
C GLN A 192 8.17 18.82 -9.26
N THR A 193 9.11 19.73 -9.56
CA THR A 193 8.85 21.17 -9.53
C THR A 193 7.76 21.56 -10.54
N PRO A 194 7.11 22.74 -10.40
CA PRO A 194 6.11 23.20 -11.38
C PRO A 194 6.61 23.22 -12.84
N VAL A 195 7.91 23.47 -13.04
CA VAL A 195 8.54 23.41 -14.38
C VAL A 195 8.65 21.98 -14.87
N ILE A 196 9.08 21.05 -14.00
CA ILE A 196 9.16 19.62 -14.34
C ILE A 196 7.78 19.08 -14.68
N GLN A 197 6.76 19.41 -13.88
CA GLN A 197 5.37 19.04 -14.14
C GLN A 197 4.91 19.55 -15.51
N ALA A 198 5.10 20.85 -15.79
CA ALA A 198 4.68 21.43 -17.06
C ALA A 198 5.39 20.83 -18.29
N ARG A 199 6.65 20.38 -18.14
CA ARG A 199 7.37 19.63 -19.19
C ARG A 199 6.81 18.23 -19.37
N GLY A 200 6.54 17.49 -18.29
CA GLY A 200 5.89 16.18 -18.36
C GLY A 200 4.52 16.23 -19.02
N ASP A 201 3.69 17.20 -18.62
CA ASP A 201 2.38 17.42 -19.26
C ASP A 201 2.51 17.77 -20.75
N LEU A 202 3.53 18.56 -21.13
CA LEU A 202 3.82 18.85 -22.53
C LEU A 202 4.22 17.59 -23.30
N MET A 203 4.98 16.67 -22.68
CA MET A 203 5.33 15.39 -23.30
C MET A 203 4.11 14.51 -23.52
N MET A 204 3.22 14.41 -22.53
CA MET A 204 1.93 13.72 -22.69
C MET A 204 1.14 14.30 -23.85
N VAL A 205 0.99 15.63 -23.92
CA VAL A 205 0.30 16.29 -25.05
C VAL A 205 1.02 16.06 -26.38
N ALA A 206 2.35 16.08 -26.41
CA ALA A 206 3.11 15.84 -27.63
C ALA A 206 2.93 14.40 -28.16
N GLY A 207 2.78 13.42 -27.27
CA GLY A 207 2.40 12.04 -27.62
C GLY A 207 0.96 11.96 -28.12
N THR A 208 -0.01 12.41 -27.31
CA THR A 208 -1.46 12.31 -27.64
C THR A 208 -1.82 13.05 -28.92
N CYS A 209 -1.23 14.22 -29.15
CA CYS A 209 -1.50 15.01 -30.34
C CYS A 209 -0.72 14.57 -31.58
N ARG A 210 0.18 13.57 -31.49
CA ARG A 210 1.12 13.21 -32.58
C ARG A 210 0.43 12.90 -33.90
N ALA A 211 -0.70 12.19 -33.87
CA ALA A 211 -1.47 11.87 -35.07
C ALA A 211 -1.98 13.13 -35.81
N VAL A 212 -2.16 14.24 -35.09
CA VAL A 212 -2.78 15.48 -35.59
C VAL A 212 -1.74 16.56 -35.89
N ILE A 213 -0.71 16.70 -35.07
CA ILE A 213 0.37 17.68 -35.28
C ILE A 213 1.51 17.13 -36.16
N GLY A 214 1.50 15.82 -36.42
CA GLY A 214 2.52 15.11 -37.17
C GLY A 214 3.73 14.69 -36.34
N LYS A 215 4.36 13.58 -36.75
CA LYS A 215 5.56 13.00 -36.13
C LYS A 215 6.69 14.02 -35.96
N ALA A 216 7.04 14.75 -37.00
CA ALA A 216 8.16 15.70 -36.97
C ALA A 216 8.01 16.77 -35.89
N ARG A 217 6.80 17.31 -35.72
CA ARG A 217 6.53 18.35 -34.72
C ARG A 217 6.49 17.81 -33.30
N SER A 218 5.91 16.62 -33.12
CA SER A 218 5.92 15.89 -31.85
C SER A 218 7.35 15.53 -31.42
N ASP A 219 8.18 15.01 -32.32
CA ASP A 219 9.59 14.70 -32.06
C ASP A 219 10.41 15.97 -31.73
N ALA A 220 10.13 17.10 -32.39
CA ALA A 220 10.78 18.37 -32.09
C ALA A 220 10.44 18.87 -30.67
N LEU A 221 9.19 18.75 -30.23
CA LEU A 221 8.79 19.07 -28.85
C LEU A 221 9.53 18.17 -27.85
N PHE A 222 9.63 16.87 -28.14
CA PHE A 222 10.36 15.94 -27.29
C PHE A 222 11.86 16.30 -27.22
N ALA A 223 12.48 16.63 -28.35
CA ALA A 223 13.88 17.04 -28.39
C ALA A 223 14.16 18.33 -27.61
N GLU A 224 13.23 19.30 -27.64
CA GLU A 224 13.36 20.60 -26.96
C GLU A 224 13.08 20.50 -25.45
N PHE A 225 12.03 19.76 -25.04
CA PHE A 225 11.52 19.80 -23.66
C PHE A 225 11.60 18.47 -22.90
N GLY A 226 11.76 17.34 -23.60
CA GLY A 226 11.80 15.99 -23.01
C GLY A 226 13.18 15.55 -22.54
N ARG A 227 14.20 16.42 -22.60
CA ARG A 227 15.57 16.12 -22.14
C ARG A 227 15.81 16.60 -20.70
N SER A 228 16.57 15.81 -19.96
CA SER A 228 17.09 16.15 -18.63
C SER A 228 18.38 15.36 -18.36
N ASP A 229 19.35 16.00 -17.70
CA ASP A 229 20.56 15.34 -17.20
C ASP A 229 20.24 14.46 -15.98
N ASP A 230 19.26 14.88 -15.18
CA ASP A 230 18.70 14.06 -14.11
C ASP A 230 17.93 12.87 -14.68
N ALA A 231 18.39 11.65 -14.36
CA ALA A 231 17.84 10.41 -14.91
C ALA A 231 16.37 10.21 -14.56
N ARG A 232 15.98 10.56 -13.33
CA ARG A 232 14.59 10.40 -12.86
C ARG A 232 13.63 11.32 -13.62
N THR A 233 14.02 12.58 -13.78
CA THR A 233 13.26 13.56 -14.56
C THR A 233 13.13 13.16 -16.02
N ARG A 234 14.20 12.62 -16.62
CA ARG A 234 14.20 12.10 -17.99
C ARG A 234 13.23 10.92 -18.16
N ASP A 235 13.27 9.96 -17.24
CA ASP A 235 12.38 8.79 -17.28
C ASP A 235 10.90 9.21 -17.15
N TYR A 236 10.59 10.19 -16.29
CA TYR A 236 9.25 10.76 -16.20
C TYR A 236 8.77 11.39 -17.52
N TYR A 237 9.63 12.14 -18.21
CA TYR A 237 9.29 12.74 -19.50
C TYR A 237 9.06 11.70 -20.59
N LEU A 238 9.92 10.68 -20.67
CA LEU A 238 9.76 9.55 -21.58
C LEU A 238 8.45 8.82 -21.33
N LYS A 239 8.19 8.42 -20.08
CA LYS A 239 6.95 7.74 -19.69
C LYS A 239 5.72 8.58 -20.00
N SER A 240 5.75 9.89 -19.74
CA SER A 240 4.64 10.79 -20.05
C SER A 240 4.37 10.85 -21.55
N PHE A 241 5.41 10.89 -22.38
CA PHE A 241 5.29 10.87 -23.83
C PHE A 241 4.68 9.55 -24.32
N ASP A 242 5.18 8.42 -23.84
CA ASP A 242 4.69 7.08 -24.21
C ASP A 242 3.23 6.87 -23.80
N ILE A 243 2.84 7.27 -22.58
CA ILE A 243 1.42 7.31 -22.17
C ILE A 243 0.59 8.13 -23.15
N GLY A 244 1.11 9.27 -23.59
CA GLY A 244 0.43 10.10 -24.58
C GLY A 244 0.26 9.40 -25.93
N LEU A 245 1.28 8.67 -26.40
CA LEU A 245 1.21 7.90 -27.65
C LEU A 245 0.16 6.79 -27.60
N ASP A 246 0.04 6.14 -26.45
CA ASP A 246 -0.88 5.02 -26.21
C ASP A 246 -2.31 5.48 -25.88
N ASP A 247 -2.53 6.77 -25.59
CA ASP A 247 -3.85 7.35 -25.32
C ASP A 247 -4.66 7.51 -26.63
N THR A 248 -5.42 6.45 -26.95
CA THR A 248 -6.31 6.41 -28.12
C THR A 248 -7.70 6.99 -27.87
N ASP A 249 -8.06 7.25 -26.61
CA ASP A 249 -9.38 7.73 -26.22
C ASP A 249 -9.50 9.26 -26.38
N ARG A 250 -8.39 9.99 -26.28
CA ARG A 250 -8.37 11.44 -26.41
C ARG A 250 -8.22 11.91 -27.84
N GLN A 251 -9.35 12.24 -28.47
CA GLN A 251 -9.36 12.83 -29.81
C GLN A 251 -9.35 14.36 -29.75
N PHE A 252 -8.16 14.96 -29.83
CA PHE A 252 -8.01 16.41 -29.94
C PHE A 252 -7.89 16.85 -31.39
N ASN A 253 -8.51 17.96 -31.77
CA ASN A 253 -8.25 18.61 -33.05
C ASN A 253 -6.97 19.47 -33.00
N LEU A 254 -6.49 19.90 -34.18
CA LEU A 254 -5.24 20.66 -34.31
C LEU A 254 -5.24 21.95 -33.47
N ALA A 255 -6.37 22.65 -33.41
CA ALA A 255 -6.48 23.88 -32.64
C ALA A 255 -6.40 23.63 -31.13
N GLN A 256 -7.03 22.55 -30.63
CA GLN A 256 -6.91 22.12 -29.23
C GLN A 256 -5.46 21.75 -28.88
N CYS A 257 -4.80 20.96 -29.73
CA CYS A 257 -3.39 20.60 -29.56
C CYS A 257 -2.49 21.84 -29.50
N ASN A 258 -2.64 22.78 -30.45
CA ASN A 258 -1.87 24.01 -30.47
C ASN A 258 -2.07 24.86 -29.21
N ARG A 259 -3.31 24.99 -28.72
CA ARG A 259 -3.60 25.74 -27.49
C ARG A 259 -2.93 25.11 -26.27
N MET A 260 -3.02 23.79 -26.12
CA MET A 260 -2.38 23.08 -25.01
C MET A 260 -0.86 23.24 -25.06
N ILE A 261 -0.23 22.94 -26.21
CA ILE A 261 1.22 23.08 -26.41
C ILE A 261 1.69 24.49 -26.05
N ASN A 262 1.03 25.53 -26.58
CA ASN A 262 1.39 26.91 -26.28
C ASN A 262 1.20 27.26 -24.81
N GLY A 263 0.13 26.76 -24.17
CA GLY A 263 -0.13 26.94 -22.75
C GLY A 263 0.97 26.34 -21.85
N PHE A 264 1.44 25.13 -22.18
CA PHE A 264 2.54 24.49 -21.46
C PHE A 264 3.88 25.17 -21.71
N ARG A 265 4.21 25.51 -22.97
CA ARG A 265 5.42 26.30 -23.30
C ARG A 265 5.45 27.61 -22.52
N GLY A 266 4.32 28.31 -22.41
CA GLY A 266 4.20 29.53 -21.62
C GLY A 266 4.41 29.31 -20.12
N ARG A 267 3.94 28.19 -19.55
CA ARG A 267 4.21 27.83 -18.14
C ARG A 267 5.69 27.51 -17.91
N ILE A 268 6.31 26.76 -18.81
CA ILE A 268 7.74 26.43 -18.74
C ILE A 268 8.57 27.71 -18.79
N ALA A 269 8.26 28.63 -19.73
CA ALA A 269 8.96 29.90 -19.86
C ALA A 269 8.86 30.76 -18.59
N ARG A 270 7.67 30.85 -17.98
CA ARG A 270 7.46 31.61 -16.72
C ARG A 270 8.16 30.98 -15.53
N GLY A 271 8.24 29.66 -15.46
CA GLY A 271 8.90 28.97 -14.36
C GLY A 271 10.44 28.92 -14.46
N GLY A 272 11.01 29.20 -15.64
CA GLY A 272 12.45 29.34 -15.86
C GLY A 272 13.02 30.73 -15.50
N ILE A 273 12.17 31.68 -15.10
CA ILE A 273 12.58 32.99 -14.59
C ILE A 273 12.62 32.88 -13.05
N ARG A 274 13.75 32.43 -12.51
CA ARG A 274 14.12 32.57 -11.09
C ARG A 274 15.60 32.89 -10.99
#